data_AF-A0A418QPY3-F1
#
_entry.id   AF-A0A418QPY3-F1
#
_cell.length_a   1.000
_cell.length_b   1.000
_cell.length_c   1.000
_cell.angle_alpha   90.00
_cell.angle_beta   90.00
_cell.angle_gamma   90.00
#
_symmetry.space_group_name_H-M   'P 1'
#
loop_
_entity.id
_entity.type
_entity.pdbx_description
1 polymer ?
#
loop_
_entity_poly.entity_id
_entity_poly.type
_entity_poly.pdbx_seq_one_letter_code
_entity_poly.pdbx_strand_id
1 'polypeptide(L)'
;MTRTFLPLLLALTTTALAGGVEPINRSQPLYWIPGVLTITTGRTGTQPFTNAITLTVGGQRVQVYLITGSRSDDTTLSAINTLTAWVTTPTATPTQKQALTEVARAYLRGCNVQATPAQLALLNTLDRWEDGGWHEKTLDGVTVGWADGNGFGFRDEAERLKHRTGLSLQWPIQASRCQF
;
A
#
# COMPACT_ATOMS: atom_id res chain seq x y z
N MET A 1 25.99 8.51 -71.52
CA MET A 1 24.73 8.60 -70.76
C MET A 1 24.83 7.66 -69.59
N THR A 2 25.05 8.18 -68.38
CA THR A 2 25.09 7.38 -67.15
C THR A 2 24.57 8.27 -66.02
N ARG A 3 23.33 7.99 -65.58
CA ARG A 3 22.64 8.67 -64.48
C ARG A 3 23.13 8.10 -63.16
N THR A 4 23.72 8.92 -62.31
CA THR A 4 24.02 8.61 -60.91
C THR A 4 22.78 8.87 -60.05
N PHE A 5 22.20 7.82 -59.47
CA PHE A 5 21.16 7.93 -58.45
C PHE A 5 21.81 8.01 -57.06
N LEU A 6 21.55 9.09 -56.31
CA LEU A 6 21.87 9.26 -54.91
C LEU A 6 20.80 8.55 -54.06
N PRO A 7 21.11 7.70 -53.06
CA PRO A 7 20.14 7.30 -52.06
C PRO A 7 20.09 8.37 -50.96
N LEU A 8 18.94 9.03 -50.84
CA LEU A 8 18.59 9.92 -49.75
C LEU A 8 18.36 9.08 -48.48
N LEU A 9 19.36 8.96 -47.61
CA LEU A 9 19.21 8.37 -46.29
C LEU A 9 18.44 9.35 -45.38
N LEU A 10 17.11 9.17 -45.29
CA LEU A 10 16.32 9.75 -44.20
C LEU A 10 16.75 9.07 -42.89
N ALA A 11 17.60 9.75 -42.13
CA ALA A 11 17.80 9.44 -40.72
C ALA A 11 16.51 9.83 -39.97
N LEU A 12 15.61 8.86 -39.77
CA LEU A 12 14.60 8.98 -38.73
C LEU A 12 15.33 9.04 -37.39
N THR A 13 15.51 10.24 -36.86
CA THR A 13 15.82 10.45 -35.46
C THR A 13 14.58 10.04 -34.68
N THR A 14 14.45 8.74 -34.39
CA THR A 14 13.59 8.28 -33.30
C THR A 14 14.19 8.85 -32.03
N THR A 15 13.64 9.98 -31.58
CA THR A 15 13.78 10.40 -30.19
C THR A 15 13.20 9.29 -29.34
N ALA A 16 14.06 8.39 -28.87
CA ALA A 16 13.74 7.55 -27.73
C ALA A 16 13.45 8.53 -26.59
N LEU A 17 12.16 8.77 -26.34
CA LEU A 17 11.71 9.33 -25.07
C LEU A 17 12.38 8.48 -24.00
N ALA A 18 13.31 9.10 -23.27
CA ALA A 18 13.91 8.54 -22.09
C ALA A 18 12.77 7.91 -21.28
N GLY A 19 12.81 6.58 -21.14
CA GLY A 19 11.80 5.82 -20.42
C GLY A 19 11.73 6.36 -19.00
N GLY A 20 10.77 7.25 -18.76
CA GLY A 20 10.34 7.60 -17.43
C GLY A 20 9.93 6.28 -16.80
N VAL A 21 10.65 5.86 -15.77
CA VAL A 21 10.29 4.71 -14.95
C VAL A 21 8.83 4.91 -14.58
N GLU A 22 7.96 4.05 -15.11
CA GLU A 22 6.54 4.11 -14.83
C GLU A 22 6.38 4.12 -13.30
N PRO A 23 5.67 5.11 -12.72
CA PRO A 23 5.59 5.22 -11.27
C PRO A 23 5.04 3.89 -10.73
N ILE A 24 5.73 3.33 -9.73
CA ILE A 24 5.34 2.07 -9.06
C ILE A 24 3.82 2.09 -8.86
N ASN A 25 3.10 1.21 -9.56
CA ASN A 25 1.65 1.18 -9.54
C ASN A 25 1.16 0.72 -8.15
N ARG A 26 0.99 1.69 -7.25
CA ARG A 26 0.68 1.48 -5.83
C ARG A 26 -0.60 0.69 -5.58
N SER A 27 -1.47 0.58 -6.59
CA SER A 27 -2.72 -0.17 -6.52
C SER A 27 -2.58 -1.64 -6.92
N GLN A 28 -1.48 -2.03 -7.56
CA GLN A 28 -1.35 -3.36 -8.17
C GLN A 28 -1.40 -4.53 -7.18
N PRO A 29 -0.79 -4.46 -5.97
CA PRO A 29 -0.91 -5.54 -4.97
C PRO A 29 -2.35 -5.78 -4.53
N LEU A 30 -3.21 -4.76 -4.61
CA LEU A 30 -4.59 -4.86 -4.16
C LEU A 30 -5.40 -5.83 -5.03
N TYR A 31 -5.09 -5.94 -6.33
CA TYR A 31 -5.80 -6.88 -7.22
C TYR A 31 -5.56 -8.35 -6.89
N TRP A 32 -4.55 -8.67 -6.08
CA TRP A 32 -4.25 -10.04 -5.66
C TRP A 32 -5.02 -10.47 -4.42
N ILE A 33 -5.70 -9.55 -3.75
CA ILE A 33 -6.51 -9.88 -2.59
C ILE A 33 -7.78 -10.61 -3.09
N PRO A 34 -8.03 -11.85 -2.64
CA PRO A 34 -9.25 -12.55 -3.01
C PRO A 34 -10.50 -11.77 -2.59
N GLY A 35 -11.49 -11.70 -3.47
CA GLY A 35 -12.78 -11.05 -3.19
C GLY A 35 -12.80 -9.54 -3.39
N VAL A 36 -11.74 -8.92 -3.93
CA VAL A 36 -11.76 -7.50 -4.32
C VAL A 36 -12.84 -7.23 -5.35
N LEU A 37 -13.65 -6.21 -5.08
CA LEU A 37 -14.76 -5.79 -5.93
C LEU A 37 -14.42 -4.51 -6.69
N THR A 38 -13.89 -3.52 -5.98
CA THR A 38 -13.55 -2.21 -6.56
C THR A 38 -12.33 -1.62 -5.86
N ILE A 39 -11.46 -1.01 -6.64
CA ILE A 39 -10.37 -0.16 -6.15
C ILE A 39 -10.64 1.23 -6.70
N THR A 40 -10.78 2.20 -5.80
CA THR A 40 -10.94 3.61 -6.14
C THR A 40 -9.71 4.37 -5.65
N THR A 41 -9.01 5.00 -6.57
CA THR A 41 -7.94 5.95 -6.28
C THR A 41 -8.55 7.30 -5.91
N GLY A 42 -7.99 7.99 -4.93
CA GLY A 42 -8.52 9.28 -4.46
C GLY A 42 -7.46 10.10 -3.74
N ARG A 43 -7.82 11.34 -3.36
CA ARG A 43 -7.04 12.21 -2.47
C ARG A 43 -8.00 12.92 -1.50
N THR A 44 -7.56 13.22 -0.29
CA THR A 44 -8.19 14.14 0.66
C THR A 44 -7.24 15.25 1.07
N GLY A 45 -7.60 16.51 0.78
CA GLY A 45 -7.00 17.72 1.38
C GLY A 45 -5.46 17.73 1.53
N THR A 46 -4.99 18.15 2.70
CA THR A 46 -3.55 18.22 3.07
C THR A 46 -2.94 16.92 3.62
N GLN A 47 -3.74 15.87 3.88
CA GLN A 47 -3.28 14.51 4.21
C GLN A 47 -4.18 13.46 3.54
N PRO A 48 -3.81 12.92 2.37
CA PRO A 48 -4.71 12.06 1.62
C PRO A 48 -4.50 10.58 1.92
N PHE A 49 -5.60 9.84 2.07
CA PHE A 49 -5.56 8.40 1.76
C PHE A 49 -5.15 8.21 0.30
N THR A 50 -4.30 7.21 0.03
CA THR A 50 -3.81 6.90 -1.31
C THR A 50 -4.87 6.15 -2.12
N ASN A 51 -5.59 5.21 -1.48
CA ASN A 51 -6.63 4.41 -2.12
C ASN A 51 -7.74 4.05 -1.13
N ALA A 52 -8.94 3.80 -1.66
CA ALA A 52 -9.98 3.05 -0.96
C ALA A 52 -10.27 1.77 -1.75
N ILE A 53 -10.32 0.64 -1.05
CA ILE A 53 -10.60 -0.68 -1.61
C ILE A 53 -11.88 -1.23 -1.01
N THR A 54 -12.72 -1.83 -1.84
CA THR A 54 -13.85 -2.63 -1.38
C THR A 54 -13.58 -4.09 -1.72
N LEU A 55 -13.64 -4.95 -0.72
CA LEU A 55 -13.39 -6.38 -0.83
C LEU A 55 -14.46 -7.18 -0.08
N THR A 56 -14.68 -8.41 -0.51
CA THR A 56 -15.59 -9.37 0.10
C THR A 56 -14.78 -10.33 0.95
N VAL A 57 -15.06 -10.34 2.25
CA VAL A 57 -14.40 -11.23 3.22
C VAL A 57 -15.50 -11.91 4.03
N GLY A 58 -15.46 -13.24 4.14
CA GLY A 58 -16.52 -14.00 4.84
C GLY A 58 -17.94 -13.75 4.32
N GLY A 59 -18.09 -13.41 3.03
CA GLY A 59 -19.38 -13.06 2.41
C GLY A 59 -19.87 -11.64 2.68
N GLN A 60 -19.15 -10.83 3.46
CA GLN A 60 -19.50 -9.43 3.73
C GLN A 60 -18.62 -8.48 2.92
N ARG A 61 -19.21 -7.37 2.46
CA ARG A 61 -18.48 -6.29 1.81
C ARG A 61 -17.84 -5.39 2.88
N VAL A 62 -16.54 -5.18 2.76
CA VAL A 62 -15.75 -4.33 3.64
C VAL A 62 -15.04 -3.28 2.81
N GLN A 63 -15.11 -2.03 3.25
CA GLN A 63 -14.34 -0.94 2.69
C GLN A 63 -13.13 -0.64 3.58
N VAL A 64 -11.94 -0.72 3.00
CA VAL A 64 -10.67 -0.38 3.65
C VAL A 64 -10.08 0.85 2.96
N TYR A 65 -9.62 1.79 3.76
CA TYR A 65 -8.90 2.98 3.32
C TYR A 65 -7.44 2.78 3.59
N LEU A 66 -6.57 3.25 2.70
CA LEU A 66 -5.14 3.07 2.89
C LEU A 66 -4.29 4.24 2.40
N ILE A 67 -3.18 4.47 3.11
CA ILE A 67 -2.06 5.31 2.72
C ILE A 67 -0.88 4.39 2.47
N THR A 68 -0.22 4.55 1.33
CA THR A 68 1.10 3.95 1.09
C THR A 68 2.13 5.05 0.93
N GLY A 69 3.35 4.78 1.36
CA GLY A 69 4.41 5.78 1.30
C GLY A 69 5.80 5.18 1.31
N SER A 70 6.77 6.08 1.16
CA SER A 70 8.17 5.84 1.48
C SER A 70 8.55 6.65 2.71
N ARG A 71 9.21 6.00 3.68
CA ARG A 71 9.91 6.64 4.80
C ARG A 71 11.40 6.39 4.61
N SER A 72 12.11 7.45 4.20
CA SER A 72 13.52 7.45 3.82
C SER A 72 14.10 8.85 3.94
N ASP A 73 15.38 8.94 4.28
CA ASP A 73 16.13 10.20 4.22
C ASP A 73 16.45 10.59 2.75
N ASP A 74 16.40 9.62 1.83
CA ASP A 74 16.51 9.83 0.39
C ASP A 74 15.11 9.87 -0.26
N THR A 75 14.72 11.06 -0.71
CA THR A 75 13.41 11.34 -1.34
C THR A 75 13.35 10.95 -2.81
N THR A 76 14.47 10.56 -3.42
CA THR A 76 14.55 10.16 -4.83
C THR A 76 14.22 8.68 -5.04
N LEU A 77 14.19 7.89 -3.96
CA LEU A 77 13.82 6.48 -4.00
C LEU A 77 12.31 6.33 -4.21
N SER A 78 11.93 5.94 -5.42
CA SER A 78 10.59 5.42 -5.71
C SER A 78 10.47 4.03 -5.09
N ALA A 79 9.91 3.95 -3.89
CA ALA A 79 9.69 2.71 -3.15
C ALA A 79 8.40 2.79 -2.33
N ILE A 80 7.82 1.64 -1.99
CA ILE A 80 6.76 1.55 -0.97
C ILE A 80 7.35 0.74 0.17
N ASN A 81 7.54 1.38 1.32
CA ASN A 81 8.04 0.72 2.54
C ASN A 81 7.16 0.99 3.77
N THR A 82 6.06 1.72 3.57
CA THR A 82 5.07 1.99 4.61
C THR A 82 3.67 1.79 4.04
N LEU A 83 2.81 1.21 4.87
CA LEU A 83 1.37 1.10 4.66
C LEU A 83 0.68 1.57 5.94
N THR A 84 -0.44 2.24 5.77
CA THR A 84 -1.40 2.47 6.85
C THR A 84 -2.77 2.19 6.30
N ALA A 85 -3.48 1.22 6.85
CA ALA A 85 -4.79 0.78 6.39
C ALA A 85 -5.80 0.86 7.54
N TRP A 86 -7.05 1.25 7.26
CA TRP A 86 -8.06 1.40 8.31
C TRP A 86 -9.49 1.24 7.80
N VAL A 87 -10.38 1.01 8.75
CA VAL A 87 -11.83 1.12 8.57
C VAL A 87 -12.34 2.35 9.33
N THR A 88 -13.52 2.85 8.96
CA THR A 88 -14.07 4.07 9.56
C THR A 88 -14.70 3.85 10.93
N THR A 89 -14.94 2.59 11.31
CA THR A 89 -15.50 2.25 12.63
C THR A 89 -14.40 2.35 13.68
N PRO A 90 -14.72 2.84 14.90
CA PRO A 90 -13.77 2.90 16.00
C PRO A 90 -13.46 1.51 16.56
N THR A 91 -14.39 0.55 16.45
CA THR A 91 -14.13 -0.85 16.80
C THR A 91 -14.41 -1.71 15.56
N ALA A 92 -13.43 -2.49 15.11
CA ALA A 92 -13.61 -3.31 13.91
C ALA A 92 -14.22 -4.67 14.24
N THR A 93 -15.16 -5.11 13.39
CA THR A 93 -15.66 -6.49 13.42
C THR A 93 -14.55 -7.47 13.04
N PRO A 94 -14.68 -8.78 13.37
CA PRO A 94 -13.72 -9.80 12.96
C PRO A 94 -13.46 -9.79 11.43
N THR A 95 -14.50 -9.61 10.63
CA THR A 95 -14.40 -9.52 9.17
C THR A 95 -13.63 -8.30 8.70
N GLN A 96 -13.83 -7.15 9.35
CA GLN A 96 -13.08 -5.92 9.05
C GLN A 96 -11.60 -6.07 9.44
N LYS A 97 -11.30 -6.68 10.58
CA LYS A 97 -9.93 -7.00 11.01
C LYS A 97 -9.25 -7.93 10.00
N GLN A 98 -9.95 -8.96 9.54
CA GLN A 98 -9.46 -9.85 8.49
C GLN A 98 -9.18 -9.09 7.18
N ALA A 99 -10.08 -8.20 6.75
CA ALA A 99 -9.86 -7.38 5.55
C ALA A 99 -8.60 -6.50 5.65
N LEU A 100 -8.36 -5.87 6.81
CA LEU A 100 -7.15 -5.08 7.07
C LEU A 100 -5.89 -5.94 6.98
N THR A 101 -5.92 -7.13 7.59
CA THR A 101 -4.81 -8.09 7.55
C THR A 101 -4.52 -8.59 6.13
N GLU A 102 -5.54 -8.83 5.30
CA GLU A 102 -5.33 -9.25 3.91
C GLU A 102 -4.71 -8.13 3.05
N VAL A 103 -5.13 -6.88 3.26
CA VAL A 103 -4.48 -5.72 2.60
C VAL A 103 -3.01 -5.63 3.02
N ALA A 104 -2.71 -5.76 4.31
CA ALA A 104 -1.35 -5.76 4.84
C ALA A 104 -0.50 -6.87 4.21
N ARG A 105 -1.04 -8.09 4.15
CA ARG A 105 -0.38 -9.26 3.56
C ARG A 105 -0.07 -9.04 2.08
N ALA A 106 -1.00 -8.46 1.33
CA ALA A 106 -0.81 -8.20 -0.09
C ALA A 106 0.35 -7.21 -0.33
N TYR A 107 0.46 -6.14 0.45
CA TYR A 107 1.57 -5.21 0.32
C TYR A 107 2.91 -5.79 0.78
N LEU A 108 2.95 -6.58 1.87
CA LEU A 108 4.19 -7.26 2.25
C LEU A 108 4.65 -8.21 1.14
N ARG A 109 3.75 -8.99 0.55
CA ARG A 109 4.12 -9.90 -0.55
C ARG A 109 4.53 -9.17 -1.83
N GLY A 110 3.77 -8.14 -2.20
CA GLY A 110 3.99 -7.42 -3.45
C GLY A 110 5.16 -6.44 -3.40
N CYS A 111 5.46 -5.87 -2.23
CA CYS A 111 6.44 -4.78 -2.08
C CYS A 111 7.66 -5.10 -1.23
N ASN A 112 7.69 -6.24 -0.54
CA ASN A 112 8.89 -6.77 0.07
C ASN A 112 9.30 -8.06 -0.66
N VAL A 113 10.35 -7.96 -1.48
CA VAL A 113 10.86 -9.06 -2.33
C VAL A 113 11.25 -10.31 -1.52
N GLN A 114 11.40 -10.20 -0.20
CA GLN A 114 11.85 -11.29 0.67
C GLN A 114 10.95 -11.50 1.89
N ALA A 115 9.66 -11.15 1.83
CA ALA A 115 8.74 -11.37 2.95
C ALA A 115 8.78 -12.85 3.41
N THR A 116 9.30 -13.11 4.60
CA THR A 116 9.46 -14.47 5.12
C THR A 116 8.12 -15.04 5.60
N PRO A 117 7.96 -16.37 5.67
CA PRO A 117 6.77 -16.98 6.28
C PRO A 117 6.52 -16.48 7.71
N ALA A 118 7.59 -16.22 8.48
CA ALA A 118 7.48 -15.69 9.83
C ALA A 118 6.96 -14.23 9.85
N GLN A 119 7.44 -13.37 8.94
CA GLN A 119 6.92 -12.01 8.78
C GLN A 119 5.45 -12.00 8.34
N LEU A 120 5.03 -12.93 7.48
CA LEU A 120 3.62 -13.09 7.11
C LEU A 120 2.78 -13.72 8.24
N ALA A 121 3.38 -14.55 9.09
CA ALA A 121 2.73 -15.12 10.27
C ALA A 121 2.58 -14.09 11.39
N LEU A 122 3.44 -13.06 11.46
CA LEU A 122 3.29 -11.94 12.39
C LEU A 122 1.91 -11.26 12.24
N LEU A 123 1.41 -11.14 11.01
CA LEU A 123 0.05 -10.66 10.73
C LEU A 123 -1.05 -11.55 11.33
N ASN A 124 -0.79 -12.84 11.51
CA ASN A 124 -1.71 -13.78 12.15
C ASN A 124 -1.60 -13.72 13.68
N THR A 125 -0.52 -13.17 14.24
CA THR A 125 -0.40 -12.89 15.69
C THR A 125 -1.11 -11.59 16.10
N LEU A 126 -1.99 -11.08 15.22
CA LEU A 126 -3.01 -10.09 15.57
C LEU A 126 -4.26 -10.81 16.13
N ASP A 127 -4.06 -11.96 16.77
CA ASP A 127 -5.08 -12.92 17.19
C ASP A 127 -6.05 -12.31 18.21
N ARG A 128 -5.66 -11.21 18.86
CA ARG A 128 -6.57 -10.29 19.53
C ARG A 128 -6.07 -8.87 19.30
N TRP A 129 -6.81 -8.12 18.49
CA TRP A 129 -6.69 -6.67 18.51
C TRP A 129 -7.19 -6.25 19.89
N GLU A 130 -6.25 -6.01 20.80
CA GLU A 130 -6.55 -5.63 22.17
C GLU A 130 -7.19 -4.24 22.18
N ASP A 131 -8.22 -4.08 23.00
CA ASP A 131 -8.78 -2.77 23.28
C ASP A 131 -7.79 -2.00 24.16
N GLY A 132 -7.60 -0.70 23.90
CA GLY A 132 -6.90 0.17 24.86
C GLY A 132 -5.76 1.02 24.30
N GLY A 133 -5.51 1.02 23.00
CA GLY A 133 -4.54 1.95 22.41
C GLY A 133 -3.78 1.38 21.23
N TRP A 134 -2.64 2.00 20.94
CA TRP A 134 -1.75 1.62 19.86
C TRP A 134 -0.76 0.54 20.33
N HIS A 135 -0.68 -0.54 19.56
CA HIS A 135 0.21 -1.66 19.78
C HIS A 135 1.12 -1.83 18.56
N GLU A 136 2.36 -2.23 18.79
CA GLU A 136 3.31 -2.53 17.72
C GLU A 136 4.13 -3.78 18.03
N LYS A 137 4.54 -4.47 16.97
CA LYS A 137 5.46 -5.60 17.05
C LYS A 137 6.37 -5.60 15.84
N THR A 138 7.66 -5.84 16.08
CA THR A 138 8.67 -5.91 15.02
C THR A 138 9.25 -7.31 14.94
N LEU A 139 9.38 -7.84 13.71
CA LEU A 139 10.05 -9.09 13.41
C LEU A 139 10.91 -8.92 12.16
N ASP A 140 12.21 -9.20 12.26
CA ASP A 140 13.16 -9.16 11.15
C ASP A 140 13.06 -7.89 10.30
N GLY A 141 13.00 -6.73 10.98
CA GLY A 141 12.91 -5.41 10.34
C GLY A 141 11.53 -5.01 9.82
N VAL A 142 10.53 -5.89 9.87
CA VAL A 142 9.12 -5.56 9.57
C VAL A 142 8.42 -5.20 10.87
N THR A 143 7.97 -3.96 10.99
CA THR A 143 7.13 -3.47 12.08
C THR A 143 5.68 -3.49 11.64
N VAL A 144 4.83 -4.12 12.45
CA VAL A 144 3.37 -4.12 12.31
C VAL A 144 2.81 -3.38 13.51
N GLY A 145 2.04 -2.32 13.26
CA GLY A 145 1.27 -1.62 14.27
C GLY A 145 -0.21 -1.84 14.09
N TRP A 146 -0.98 -1.84 15.17
CA TRP A 146 -2.43 -1.95 15.12
C TRP A 146 -3.06 -1.25 16.32
N ALA A 147 -4.30 -0.83 16.16
CA ALA A 147 -5.12 -0.44 17.29
C ALA A 147 -6.58 -0.72 16.98
N ASP A 148 -7.30 -1.10 18.03
CA ASP A 148 -8.75 -0.93 18.09
C ASP A 148 -9.10 0.30 18.93
N GLY A 149 -10.27 0.89 18.71
CA GLY A 149 -10.77 2.03 19.46
C GLY A 149 -10.00 3.33 19.20
N ASN A 150 -9.55 3.96 20.29
CA ASN A 150 -8.99 5.31 20.26
C ASN A 150 -7.51 5.37 19.85
N GLY A 151 -6.85 4.23 19.68
CA GLY A 151 -5.40 4.16 19.42
C GLY A 151 -4.99 4.50 17.99
N PHE A 152 -5.94 4.50 17.04
CA PHE A 152 -5.69 4.86 15.66
C PHE A 152 -6.68 5.95 15.22
N GLY A 153 -6.17 7.04 14.66
CA GLY A 153 -6.99 8.18 14.32
C GLY A 153 -6.20 9.28 13.63
N PHE A 154 -6.82 9.92 12.65
CA PHE A 154 -6.28 11.10 11.99
C PHE A 154 -7.09 12.31 12.41
N ARG A 155 -6.45 13.48 12.33
CA ARG A 155 -7.19 14.75 12.32
C ARG A 155 -7.78 14.89 10.92
N ASP A 156 -9.10 14.78 10.82
CA ASP A 156 -9.79 15.27 9.63
C ASP A 156 -9.84 16.81 9.72
N GLU A 157 -9.74 17.49 8.58
CA GLU A 157 -9.67 18.96 8.52
C GLU A 157 -10.77 19.63 9.38
N ALA A 158 -10.33 20.62 10.16
CA ALA A 158 -11.05 21.45 11.14
C ALA A 158 -11.41 20.88 12.54
N GLU A 159 -11.83 19.62 12.76
CA GLU A 159 -12.37 19.26 14.10
C GLU A 159 -12.14 17.81 14.56
N ARG A 160 -11.49 17.67 15.73
CA ARG A 160 -11.32 16.48 16.60
C ARG A 160 -10.68 15.23 15.97
N LEU A 161 -9.87 14.51 16.76
CA LEU A 161 -9.33 13.21 16.36
C LEU A 161 -10.50 12.25 16.13
N LYS A 162 -10.62 11.69 14.92
CA LYS A 162 -11.62 10.64 14.67
C LYS A 162 -10.99 9.28 14.96
N HIS A 163 -11.54 8.59 15.94
CA HIS A 163 -11.15 7.24 16.30
C HIS A 163 -11.56 6.25 15.22
N ARG A 164 -10.62 5.38 14.85
CA ARG A 164 -10.72 4.42 13.76
C ARG A 164 -9.94 3.18 14.16
N THR A 165 -10.33 2.03 13.64
CA THR A 165 -9.53 0.82 13.75
C THR A 165 -8.60 0.70 12.55
N GLY A 166 -7.31 0.44 12.78
CA GLY A 166 -6.34 0.40 11.70
C GLY A 166 -5.09 -0.40 12.00
N LEU A 167 -4.35 -0.67 10.93
CA LEU A 167 -3.08 -1.37 10.91
C LEU A 167 -2.05 -0.51 10.17
N SER A 168 -0.82 -0.47 10.67
CA SER A 168 0.33 0.08 9.96
C SER A 168 1.36 -1.02 9.70
N LEU A 169 2.09 -0.85 8.60
CA LEU A 169 3.29 -1.63 8.30
C LEU A 169 4.42 -0.68 7.98
N GLN A 170 5.61 -1.06 8.44
CA GLN A 170 6.86 -0.47 8.01
C GLN A 170 7.89 -1.57 7.79
N TRP A 171 8.65 -1.49 6.71
CA TRP A 171 9.77 -2.41 6.44
C TRP A 171 10.98 -1.65 5.87
N PRO A 172 12.17 -2.29 5.80
CA PRO A 172 13.38 -1.60 5.35
C PRO A 172 13.26 -1.17 3.89
N ILE A 173 13.64 0.08 3.59
CA ILE A 173 13.54 0.62 2.23
C ILE A 173 14.38 -0.16 1.22
N GLN A 174 15.49 -0.75 1.66
CA GLN A 174 16.36 -1.58 0.82
C GLN A 174 15.64 -2.83 0.28
N ALA A 175 14.64 -3.32 1.02
CA ALA A 175 13.78 -4.44 0.63
C ALA A 175 12.53 -4.02 -0.16
N SER A 176 12.32 -2.72 -0.36
CA SER A 176 11.04 -2.11 -0.77
C SER A 176 10.84 -1.99 -2.28
N ARG A 177 11.14 -3.07 -3.00
CA ARG A 177 10.89 -3.15 -4.44
C ARG A 177 9.55 -3.85 -4.65
N CYS A 178 8.58 -3.12 -5.18
CA CYS A 178 7.36 -3.77 -5.60
C CYS A 178 7.57 -4.56 -6.89
N GLN A 179 7.35 -5.87 -6.80
CA GLN A 179 7.27 -6.77 -7.94
C GLN A 179 5.78 -7.04 -8.17
N PHE A 180 5.32 -6.78 -9.39
CA PHE A 180 3.92 -6.87 -9.79
C PHE A 180 3.75 -7.84 -10.96
#